data_AF-A0A2D4IJ32-F1
#
_entry.id   AF-A0A2D4IJ32-F1
#
_cell.length_a   1.000
_cell.length_b   1.000
_cell.length_c   1.000
_cell.angle_alpha   90.00
_cell.angle_beta   90.00
_cell.angle_gamma   90.00
#
_symmetry.space_group_name_H-M   'P 1'
#
loop_
_entity.id
_entity.type
_entity.pdbx_description
1 polymer ?
#
loop_
_entity_poly.entity_id
_entity_poly.type
_entity_poly.pdbx_seq_one_letter_code
_entity_poly.pdbx_strand_id
1 'polypeptide(L)'
;ALFRVTRSLLHRDAREDPLEGRAEDFGQFLYDKIAQIRKGFDFNLKGPADVARAGLEIVSWKEFDPVTSDDVDRLLVGLRATTCVLDPCPSWLVLASSEVTRGWIQCIVNASLREGA
;
A
#
# COMPACT_ATOMS: atom_id res chain seq x y z
N ALA A 1 11.82 15.60 27.64
CA ALA A 1 12.19 14.90 26.39
C ALA A 1 11.40 15.41 25.18
N LEU A 2 10.06 15.44 25.26
CA LEU A 2 9.16 15.87 24.17
C LEU A 2 9.54 17.21 23.51
N PHE A 3 9.73 18.28 24.30
CA PHE A 3 10.08 19.60 23.78
C PHE A 3 11.43 19.66 23.01
N ARG A 4 12.40 18.79 23.34
CA ARG A 4 13.66 18.71 22.57
C ARG A 4 13.45 18.01 21.23
N VAL A 5 12.61 16.98 21.20
CA VAL A 5 12.24 16.25 19.98
C VAL A 5 11.45 17.15 19.05
N THR A 6 10.44 17.86 19.55
CA THR A 6 9.63 18.80 18.77
C THR A 6 10.48 19.93 18.18
N ARG A 7 11.40 20.51 18.97
CA ARG A 7 12.30 21.56 18.47
C ARG A 7 13.28 21.05 17.41
N SER A 8 13.72 19.79 17.51
CA SER A 8 14.63 19.17 16.53
C SER A 8 13.93 18.81 15.21
N LEU A 9 12.62 18.58 15.22
CA LEU A 9 11.82 18.35 14.02
C LEU A 9 11.44 19.66 13.31
N LEU A 10 11.25 20.74 14.06
CA LEU A 10 10.79 22.03 13.53
C LEU A 10 11.92 22.92 12.98
N HIS A 11 13.18 22.66 13.30
CA HIS A 11 14.33 23.42 12.79
C HIS A 11 15.21 22.52 11.91
N ARG A 12 14.81 22.34 10.64
CA ARG A 12 15.53 21.57 9.61
C ARG A 12 16.77 22.29 9.08
N ASP A 13 16.86 23.60 9.28
CA ASP A 13 17.78 24.50 8.57
C ASP A 13 19.28 24.38 8.94
N ALA A 14 19.66 23.45 9.81
CA ALA A 14 21.05 23.27 10.25
C ALA A 14 21.61 21.84 10.01
N ARG A 15 20.89 20.99 9.28
CA ARG A 15 21.41 19.68 8.86
C ARG A 15 21.58 19.68 7.35
N GLU A 16 22.79 19.38 6.87
CA GLU A 16 22.97 18.80 5.54
C GLU A 16 21.97 17.65 5.42
N ASP A 17 21.10 17.69 4.42
CA ASP A 17 20.05 16.70 4.30
C ASP A 17 20.71 15.39 3.86
N PRO A 18 20.76 14.34 4.70
CA PRO A 18 21.36 13.06 4.31
C PRO A 18 20.66 12.43 3.11
N LEU A 19 19.48 12.95 2.74
CA LEU A 19 18.61 12.51 1.67
C LEU A 19 18.83 13.31 0.37
N GLU A 20 19.64 14.38 0.37
CA GLU A 20 19.91 15.18 -0.83
C GLU A 20 20.55 14.31 -1.92
N GLY A 21 20.01 14.34 -3.13
CA GLY A 21 20.47 13.52 -4.25
C GLY A 21 19.93 12.08 -4.28
N ARG A 22 19.30 11.58 -3.20
CA ARG A 22 18.87 10.17 -3.15
C ARG A 22 17.69 9.85 -4.03
N ALA A 23 16.82 10.83 -4.30
CA ALA A 23 15.71 10.65 -5.23
C ALA A 23 16.23 10.54 -6.68
N GLU A 24 17.23 11.35 -7.02
CA GLU A 24 17.93 11.35 -8.29
C GLU A 24 18.70 10.03 -8.49
N ASP A 25 19.45 9.58 -7.48
CA ASP A 25 20.15 8.29 -7.49
C ASP A 25 19.18 7.12 -7.67
N PHE A 26 18.05 7.13 -6.97
CA PHE A 26 17.01 6.12 -7.11
C PHE A 26 16.38 6.14 -8.51
N GLY A 27 16.10 7.34 -9.04
CA GLY A 27 15.58 7.52 -10.40
C GLY A 27 16.54 6.98 -11.45
N GLN A 28 17.83 7.26 -11.31
CA GLN A 28 18.87 6.75 -12.20
C GLN A 28 18.98 5.22 -12.12
N PHE A 29 19.00 4.65 -10.91
CA PHE A 29 19.02 3.20 -10.71
C PHE A 29 17.81 2.52 -11.38
N LEU A 30 16.60 3.08 -11.21
CA LEU A 30 15.40 2.54 -11.82
C LEU A 30 15.47 2.59 -13.35
N TYR A 31 15.93 3.71 -13.90
CA TYR A 31 16.10 3.90 -15.33
C TYR A 31 17.05 2.85 -15.93
N ASP A 32 18.22 2.68 -15.31
CA ASP A 32 19.24 1.72 -15.73
C ASP A 32 18.70 0.28 -15.66
N LYS A 33 17.97 -0.05 -14.59
CA LYS A 33 17.36 -1.37 -14.43
C LYS A 33 16.31 -1.66 -15.51
N ILE A 34 15.49 -0.67 -15.86
CA ILE A 34 14.52 -0.80 -16.98
C ILE A 34 15.25 -1.00 -18.31
N ALA A 35 16.32 -0.25 -18.56
CA ALA A 35 17.13 -0.40 -19.77
C ALA A 35 17.77 -1.80 -19.87
N GLN A 36 18.29 -2.33 -18.75
CA GLN A 36 18.83 -3.68 -18.68
C GLN A 36 17.77 -4.75 -18.97
N ILE A 37 16.58 -4.63 -18.38
CA ILE A 37 15.46 -5.55 -18.64
C ILE A 37 15.10 -5.52 -20.12
N ARG A 38 14.94 -4.33 -20.71
CA ARG A 38 14.63 -4.16 -22.14
C ARG A 38 15.70 -4.74 -23.05
N LYS A 39 16.98 -4.64 -22.68
CA LYS A 39 18.10 -5.22 -23.43
C LYS A 39 18.16 -6.74 -23.31
N GLY A 40 17.80 -7.29 -22.14
CA GLY A 40 17.72 -8.73 -21.91
C GLY A 40 16.44 -9.38 -22.45
N PHE A 41 15.44 -8.59 -22.82
CA PHE A 41 14.21 -9.07 -23.46
C PHE A 41 14.39 -9.09 -24.99
N ASP A 42 14.37 -10.27 -25.58
CA ASP A 42 14.29 -10.42 -27.02
C ASP A 42 12.82 -10.21 -27.43
N PHE A 43 12.47 -9.01 -27.92
CA PHE A 43 11.12 -8.68 -28.40
C PHE A 43 10.69 -9.52 -29.62
N ASN A 44 11.57 -10.39 -30.14
CA ASN A 44 11.28 -11.38 -31.18
C ASN A 44 10.58 -12.63 -30.67
N LEU A 45 10.23 -12.72 -29.38
CA LEU A 45 9.22 -13.69 -28.97
C LEU A 45 7.90 -13.25 -29.62
N LYS A 46 7.62 -13.78 -30.83
CA LYS A 46 6.26 -13.97 -31.33
C LYS A 46 5.57 -14.76 -30.24
N GLY A 47 4.98 -14.05 -29.27
CA GLY A 47 4.13 -14.65 -28.28
C GLY A 47 3.09 -15.47 -29.02
N PRO A 48 2.64 -16.60 -28.45
CA PRO A 48 1.55 -17.36 -29.03
C PRO A 48 0.46 -16.36 -29.43
N ALA A 49 0.00 -16.43 -30.68
CA ALA A 49 -1.10 -15.62 -31.20
C ALA A 49 -2.44 -15.88 -30.46
N ASP A 50 -2.38 -16.62 -29.35
CA ASP A 50 -3.47 -17.11 -28.53
C ASP A 50 -3.78 -16.21 -27.34
N VAL A 51 -3.06 -15.09 -27.16
CA VAL A 51 -3.66 -13.94 -26.46
C VAL A 51 -4.50 -13.16 -27.48
N ALA A 52 -5.39 -13.88 -28.15
CA ALA A 52 -6.57 -13.29 -28.74
C ALA A 52 -7.26 -12.57 -27.59
N ARG A 53 -7.01 -11.25 -27.53
CA ARG A 53 -7.78 -10.22 -26.84
C ARG A 53 -8.93 -10.86 -26.09
N ALA A 54 -8.66 -11.40 -24.90
CA ALA A 54 -9.70 -11.86 -24.00
C ALA A 54 -10.60 -10.64 -23.93
N GLY A 55 -11.82 -10.78 -24.46
CA GLY A 55 -12.72 -9.65 -24.65
C GLY A 55 -12.64 -8.84 -23.37
N LEU A 56 -12.34 -7.55 -23.49
CA LEU A 56 -12.49 -6.64 -22.37
C LEU A 56 -14.00 -6.60 -22.11
N GLU A 57 -14.54 -7.66 -21.51
CA GLU A 57 -15.76 -7.58 -20.73
C GLU A 57 -15.41 -6.58 -19.65
N ILE A 58 -15.77 -5.33 -19.92
CA ILE A 58 -15.85 -4.31 -18.91
C ILE A 58 -16.95 -4.82 -17.97
N VAL A 59 -16.54 -5.58 -16.96
CA VAL A 59 -17.42 -6.04 -15.91
C VAL A 59 -17.90 -4.79 -15.18
N SER A 60 -19.12 -4.36 -15.48
CA SER A 60 -19.77 -3.22 -14.85
C SER A 60 -20.27 -3.66 -13.47
N TRP A 61 -19.42 -3.56 -12.46
CA TRP A 61 -19.81 -3.72 -11.06
C TRP A 61 -20.69 -2.53 -10.66
N LYS A 62 -21.98 -2.77 -10.41
CA LYS A 62 -22.92 -1.72 -9.99
C LYS A 62 -22.85 -1.43 -8.49
N GLU A 63 -22.50 -2.45 -7.71
CA GLU A 63 -22.43 -2.39 -6.26
C GLU A 63 -21.46 -3.48 -5.77
N PHE A 64 -20.89 -3.26 -4.60
CA PHE A 64 -20.08 -4.25 -3.89
C PHE A 64 -20.91 -4.91 -2.81
N ASP A 65 -20.70 -6.22 -2.61
CA ASP A 65 -21.30 -6.92 -1.48
C ASP A 65 -20.79 -6.32 -0.15
N PRO A 66 -21.68 -6.10 0.83
CA PRO A 66 -21.28 -5.60 2.14
C PRO A 66 -20.46 -6.66 2.88
N VAL A 67 -19.45 -6.19 3.60
CA VAL A 67 -18.61 -7.00 4.47
C VAL A 67 -19.37 -7.35 5.74
N THR A 68 -19.31 -8.64 6.13
CA THR A 68 -19.90 -9.14 7.37
C THR A 68 -18.94 -9.01 8.55
N SER A 69 -19.46 -9.16 9.78
CA SER A 69 -18.60 -9.18 10.97
C SER A 69 -17.60 -10.34 10.92
N ASP A 70 -18.03 -11.50 10.41
CA ASP A 70 -17.18 -12.69 10.29
C ASP A 70 -16.03 -12.48 9.30
N ASP A 71 -16.26 -11.73 8.23
CA ASP A 71 -15.21 -11.39 7.26
C ASP A 71 -14.15 -10.48 7.89
N VAL A 72 -14.59 -9.49 8.70
CA VAL A 72 -13.67 -8.66 9.49
C VAL A 72 -12.89 -9.51 10.49
N ASP A 73 -13.53 -10.45 11.17
CA ASP A 73 -12.87 -11.34 12.11
C ASP A 73 -11.82 -12.23 11.45
N ARG A 74 -12.13 -12.81 10.29
CA ARG A 74 -11.18 -13.59 9.50
C ARG A 74 -9.96 -12.77 9.09
N LEU A 75 -10.17 -11.51 8.70
CA LEU A 75 -9.09 -10.59 8.35
C LEU A 75 -8.22 -10.27 9.56
N LEU A 76 -8.83 -9.94 10.70
CA LEU A 76 -8.11 -9.63 11.94
C LEU A 76 -7.28 -10.85 12.40
N VAL A 77 -7.84 -12.06 12.37
CA VAL A 77 -7.08 -13.29 12.70
C VAL A 77 -5.90 -13.51 11.75
N GLY A 78 -6.02 -13.10 10.48
CA GLY A 78 -4.97 -13.20 9.47
C GLY A 78 -3.89 -12.12 9.53
N LEU A 79 -4.09 -11.05 10.31
CA LEU A 79 -3.12 -9.96 10.39
C LEU A 79 -1.84 -10.43 11.10
N ARG A 80 -0.72 -10.30 10.39
CA ARG A 80 0.59 -10.39 11.02
C ARG A 80 0.91 -9.05 11.65
N ALA A 81 1.17 -9.05 12.96
CA ALA A 81 1.63 -7.86 13.65
C ALA A 81 2.92 -7.35 13.00
N THR A 82 2.83 -6.21 12.31
CA THR A 82 3.97 -5.48 11.79
C THR A 82 4.55 -4.63 12.91
N THR A 83 5.87 -4.72 13.11
CA THR A 83 6.59 -4.00 14.17
C THR A 83 7.40 -2.83 13.63
N CYS A 84 6.98 -2.26 12.49
CA CYS A 84 7.67 -1.13 11.89
C CYS A 84 7.63 0.08 12.86
N VAL A 85 8.80 0.61 13.21
CA VAL A 85 8.94 1.75 14.12
C VAL A 85 8.31 3.03 13.57
N LEU A 86 8.15 3.11 12.24
CA LEU A 86 7.52 4.24 11.54
C LEU A 86 6.02 4.02 11.29
N ASP A 87 5.46 2.90 11.73
CA ASP A 87 4.03 2.64 11.58
C ASP A 87 3.23 3.54 12.53
N PRO A 88 2.39 4.46 12.02
CA PRO A 88 1.60 5.35 12.87
C PRO A 88 0.55 4.59 13.70
N CYS A 89 0.17 3.38 13.29
CA CYS A 89 -0.74 2.52 14.03
C CYS A 89 -0.36 1.05 13.83
N PRO A 90 0.50 0.49 14.69
CA PRO A 90 1.00 -0.86 14.50
C PRO A 90 -0.12 -1.88 14.61
N SER A 91 -0.12 -2.87 13.71
CA SER A 91 -1.19 -3.87 13.60
C SER A 91 -1.54 -4.60 14.91
N TRP A 92 -0.57 -4.76 15.84
CA TRP A 92 -0.84 -5.36 17.15
C TRP A 92 -1.85 -4.54 17.99
N LEU A 93 -1.85 -3.21 17.85
CA LEU A 93 -2.75 -2.32 18.58
C LEU A 93 -4.19 -2.48 18.09
N VAL A 94 -4.35 -2.64 16.77
CA VAL A 94 -5.65 -2.93 16.15
C VAL A 94 -6.16 -4.29 16.64
N LEU A 95 -5.29 -5.31 16.69
CA LEU A 95 -5.66 -6.64 17.20
C LEU A 95 -6.05 -6.62 18.68
N ALA A 96 -5.26 -5.94 19.52
CA ALA A 96 -5.52 -5.84 20.95
C ALA A 96 -6.83 -5.10 21.27
N SER A 97 -7.27 -4.21 20.38
CA SER A 97 -8.53 -3.45 20.51
C SER A 97 -9.65 -3.99 19.61
N SER A 98 -9.50 -5.18 19.05
CA SER A 98 -10.42 -5.76 18.05
C SER A 98 -11.86 -5.86 18.55
N GLU A 99 -12.08 -6.20 19.82
CA GLU A 99 -13.43 -6.25 20.42
C GLU A 99 -14.19 -4.93 20.28
N VAL A 100 -13.48 -3.81 20.42
CA VAL A 100 -14.07 -2.46 20.32
C VAL A 100 -14.06 -1.96 18.88
N THR A 101 -13.00 -2.23 18.12
CA THR A 101 -12.78 -1.64 16.79
C THR A 101 -13.46 -2.41 15.66
N ARG A 102 -13.80 -3.70 15.84
CA ARG A 102 -14.43 -4.56 14.82
C ARG A 102 -15.65 -3.91 14.16
N GLY A 103 -16.61 -3.46 14.96
CA GLY A 103 -17.84 -2.84 14.42
C GLY A 103 -17.56 -1.55 13.66
N TRP A 104 -16.58 -0.76 14.11
CA TRP A 104 -16.16 0.46 13.42
C TRP A 104 -15.50 0.16 12.08
N ILE A 105 -14.61 -0.83 12.06
CA ILE A 105 -13.94 -1.28 10.82
C ILE A 105 -14.99 -1.73 9.81
N GLN A 106 -15.97 -2.55 10.24
CA GLN A 106 -17.06 -2.99 9.37
C GLN A 106 -17.85 -1.80 8.80
N CYS A 107 -18.24 -0.85 9.65
CA CYS A 107 -18.99 0.34 9.23
C CYS A 107 -18.19 1.20 8.24
N ILE A 108 -16.91 1.44 8.50
CA ILE A 108 -16.05 2.26 7.64
C ILE A 108 -15.89 1.59 6.27
N VAL A 109 -15.61 0.29 6.24
CA VAL A 109 -15.45 -0.47 4.99
C VAL A 109 -16.75 -0.46 4.19
N ASN A 110 -17.89 -0.75 4.83
CA ASN A 110 -19.18 -0.77 4.13
C ASN A 110 -19.62 0.62 3.65
N ALA A 111 -19.30 1.69 4.40
CA ALA A 111 -19.50 3.05 3.90
C ALA A 111 -18.64 3.33 2.67
N SER A 112 -17.36 2.94 2.71
CA SER A 112 -16.43 3.12 1.60
C SER A 112 -16.85 2.35 0.34
N LEU A 113 -17.35 1.12 0.50
CA LEU A 113 -17.84 0.31 -0.62
C LEU A 113 -19.10 0.88 -1.28
N ARG A 114 -19.90 1.64 -0.54
CA ARG A 114 -21.13 2.27 -1.05
C ARG A 114 -20.86 3.61 -1.73
N GLU A 115 -19.86 4.37 -1.25
CA GLU A 115 -19.57 5.73 -1.71
C GLU A 115 -18.40 5.82 -2.70
N GLY A 116 -17.54 4.80 -2.74
CA GLY A 116 -16.32 4.76 -3.55
C GLY A 116 -16.48 4.22 -4.98
N ALA A 117 -17.72 4.03 -5.46
CA ALA A 117 -18.05 3.56 -6.81
C ALA A 117 -18.39 4.72 -7.75
#